data_AF-A0A0B7G1E6-F1
#
_entry.id   AF-A0A0B7G1E6-F1
#
_cell.length_a   1.000
_cell.length_b   1.000
_cell.length_c   1.000
_cell.angle_alpha   90.00
_cell.angle_beta   90.00
_cell.angle_gamma   90.00
#
_symmetry.space_group_name_H-M   'P 1'
#
loop_
_entity.id
_entity.type
_entity.pdbx_description
1 polymer ?
#
loop_
_entity_poly.entity_id
_entity_poly.type
_entity_poly.pdbx_seq_one_letter_code
_entity_poly.pdbx_strand_id
1 'polypeptide(L)'
;MVAYRNTEQSYIVGWDPRGVHKSQPKALCFNTAPEEQEFWARADKVFRPGLEAPGDLSDQSMEKFLELAQPADEVLLELGANCAQVQQQSHTLSYIGTVATVKDMIAIHEANGGTKKVNFWGFL
;
A
#
# COMPACT_ATOMS: atom_id res chain seq x y z
N MET A 1 -8.04 2.93 -13.07
CA MET A 1 -8.85 2.42 -14.20
C MET A 1 -8.55 3.26 -15.43
N VAL A 2 -8.32 2.68 -16.61
CA VAL A 2 -8.01 3.40 -17.86
C VAL A 2 -9.12 3.16 -18.87
N ALA A 3 -9.61 4.22 -19.52
CA ALA A 3 -10.58 4.14 -20.60
C ALA A 3 -9.91 4.35 -21.95
N TYR A 4 -10.17 3.46 -22.89
CA TYR A 4 -9.69 3.53 -24.27
C TYR A 4 -10.87 3.77 -25.21
N ARG A 5 -10.60 4.43 -26.33
CA ARG A 5 -11.60 4.66 -27.39
C ARG A 5 -11.02 4.27 -28.75
N ASN A 6 -11.49 3.14 -29.27
CA ASN A 6 -11.37 2.75 -30.67
C ASN A 6 -12.60 3.33 -31.41
N THR A 7 -12.47 3.58 -32.72
CA THR A 7 -13.33 4.37 -33.62
C THR A 7 -14.84 4.30 -33.45
N GLU A 8 -15.44 3.30 -32.78
CA GLU A 8 -16.87 3.31 -32.39
C GLU A 8 -17.18 2.71 -30.99
N GLN A 9 -16.19 2.22 -30.24
CA GLN A 9 -16.38 1.58 -28.92
C GLN A 9 -15.38 2.08 -27.88
N SER A 10 -15.89 2.35 -26.67
CA SER A 10 -15.07 2.67 -25.51
C SER A 10 -14.99 1.45 -24.61
N TYR A 11 -13.78 1.04 -24.24
CA TYR A 11 -13.56 -0.05 -23.29
C TYR A 11 -12.83 0.47 -22.05
N ILE A 12 -13.21 -0.09 -20.91
CA ILE A 12 -12.68 0.25 -19.60
C ILE A 12 -11.75 -0.88 -19.17
N VAL A 13 -10.52 -0.54 -18.80
CA VAL A 13 -9.50 -1.47 -18.33
C VAL A 13 -9.20 -1.18 -16.87
N GLY A 14 -9.48 -2.17 -16.01
CA GLY A 14 -8.94 -2.26 -14.66
C GLY A 14 -7.70 -3.15 -14.66
N TRP A 15 -6.75 -2.87 -13.77
CA TRP A 15 -5.62 -3.76 -13.51
C TRP A 15 -5.29 -3.75 -12.02
N ASP A 16 -4.73 -4.85 -11.56
CA ASP A 16 -4.15 -4.93 -10.22
C ASP A 16 -2.71 -4.38 -10.28
N PRO A 17 -2.37 -3.32 -9.54
CA PRO A 17 -0.99 -2.84 -9.48
C PRO A 17 -0.02 -3.94 -9.02
N ARG A 18 1.25 -3.78 -9.36
CA ARG A 18 2.32 -4.66 -8.89
C ARG A 18 2.25 -4.90 -7.38
N GLY A 19 2.40 -6.16 -6.95
CA GLY A 19 2.32 -6.55 -5.54
C GLY A 19 0.90 -6.68 -4.96
N VAL A 20 -0.13 -6.19 -5.66
CA VAL A 20 -1.54 -6.27 -5.21
C VAL A 20 -2.15 -7.61 -5.68
N HIS A 21 -3.36 -7.95 -5.20
CA HIS A 21 -4.27 -8.99 -5.70
C HIS A 21 -3.90 -9.58 -7.07
N LYS A 22 -3.98 -10.88 -7.37
CA LYS A 22 -3.53 -11.52 -8.64
C LYS A 22 -2.16 -11.16 -9.30
N SER A 23 -1.65 -9.93 -9.32
CA SER A 23 -0.34 -9.52 -9.82
C SER A 23 0.80 -10.18 -9.02
N GLN A 24 1.83 -10.65 -9.71
CA GLN A 24 2.98 -11.34 -9.11
C GLN A 24 4.30 -10.60 -9.41
N PRO A 25 5.31 -10.67 -8.52
CA PRO A 25 5.27 -11.28 -7.18
C PRO A 25 4.42 -10.46 -6.20
N LYS A 26 3.92 -11.10 -5.13
CA LYS A 26 3.13 -10.43 -4.09
C LYS A 26 3.99 -9.66 -3.10
N ALA A 27 3.50 -8.48 -2.69
CA ALA A 27 4.06 -7.69 -1.60
C ALA A 27 3.46 -8.13 -0.26
N LEU A 28 3.84 -9.33 0.18
CA LEU A 28 3.36 -9.92 1.44
C LEU A 28 4.28 -9.55 2.60
N CYS A 29 3.68 -9.29 3.76
CA CYS A 29 4.41 -9.19 5.03
C CYS A 29 4.14 -10.36 5.96
N PHE A 30 3.22 -11.27 5.59
CA PHE A 30 2.86 -12.45 6.36
C PHE A 30 2.86 -13.65 5.43
N ASN A 31 3.15 -14.84 5.96
CA ASN A 31 3.14 -16.06 5.14
C ASN A 31 1.72 -16.58 4.94
N THR A 32 0.83 -16.29 5.90
CA THR A 32 -0.56 -16.76 5.88
C THR A 32 -1.56 -15.66 6.26
N ALA A 33 -2.80 -15.79 5.78
CA ALA A 33 -3.88 -14.87 6.12
C ALA A 33 -4.24 -14.89 7.63
N PRO A 34 -4.23 -16.04 8.34
CA PRO A 34 -4.42 -16.04 9.79
C PRO A 34 -3.35 -15.25 10.56
N GLU A 35 -2.07 -15.35 10.18
CA GLU A 35 -0.98 -14.57 10.80
C GLU A 35 -1.24 -13.06 10.65
N GLU A 36 -1.61 -12.62 9.44
CA GLU A 36 -1.97 -11.23 9.17
C GLU A 36 -3.18 -10.78 10.00
N GLN A 37 -4.24 -11.60 10.06
CA GLN A 37 -5.44 -11.29 10.82
C GLN A 37 -5.14 -11.17 12.32
N GLU A 38 -4.34 -12.08 12.88
CA GLU A 38 -3.94 -12.04 14.28
C GLU A 38 -3.08 -10.80 14.59
N PHE A 39 -2.15 -10.44 13.69
CA PHE A 39 -1.36 -9.23 13.82
C PHE A 39 -2.28 -7.99 13.89
N TRP A 40 -3.18 -7.82 12.92
CA TRP A 40 -4.06 -6.64 12.88
C TRP A 40 -5.06 -6.60 14.04
N ALA A 41 -5.53 -7.75 14.53
CA ALA A 41 -6.38 -7.82 15.71
C ALA A 41 -5.66 -7.35 16.99
N ARG A 42 -4.34 -7.55 17.09
CA ARG A 42 -3.52 -6.98 18.18
C ARG A 42 -3.23 -5.51 17.95
N ALA A 43 -2.78 -5.15 16.74
CA ALA A 43 -2.41 -3.80 16.36
C ALA A 43 -3.57 -2.79 16.54
N ASP A 44 -4.80 -3.21 16.24
CA ASP A 44 -5.98 -2.37 16.42
C ASP A 44 -6.16 -1.91 17.87
N LYS A 45 -5.79 -2.72 18.88
CA LYS A 45 -5.85 -2.31 20.29
C LYS A 45 -4.89 -1.15 20.60
N VAL A 46 -3.80 -1.05 19.85
CA VAL A 46 -2.78 0.00 19.99
C VAL A 46 -3.17 1.26 19.22
N PHE A 47 -3.69 1.12 18.00
CA PHE A 47 -4.03 2.27 17.14
C PHE A 47 -5.41 2.87 17.38
N ARG A 48 -6.37 2.10 17.89
CA ARG A 48 -7.76 2.54 18.12
C ARG A 48 -7.90 3.77 19.02
N PRO A 49 -7.11 3.95 20.10
CA PRO A 49 -7.14 5.17 20.90
C PRO A 49 -6.82 6.45 20.11
N GLY A 50 -6.18 6.32 18.95
CA GLY A 50 -5.70 7.44 18.14
C GLY A 50 -4.33 7.92 18.61
N LEU A 51 -3.50 8.36 17.65
CA LEU A 51 -2.20 8.98 17.91
C LEU A 51 -2.26 10.42 17.39
N GLU A 52 -2.92 11.30 18.16
CA GLU A 52 -2.99 12.71 17.82
C GLU A 52 -1.81 13.46 18.45
N ALA A 53 -1.02 14.12 17.60
CA ALA A 53 0.03 15.00 18.09
C ALA A 53 -0.61 16.19 18.82
N PRO A 54 -0.20 16.48 20.06
CA PRO A 54 -0.80 17.59 20.80
C PRO A 54 -0.39 18.92 20.18
N GLY A 55 -1.33 19.87 20.18
CA GLY A 55 -1.07 21.24 19.73
C GLY A 55 -0.27 22.06 20.74
N ASP A 56 -0.26 21.63 22.01
CA ASP A 56 0.55 22.21 23.07
C ASP A 56 1.75 21.30 23.39
N LEU A 57 2.95 21.86 23.32
CA LEU A 57 4.20 21.12 23.58
C LEU A 57 4.57 21.16 25.07
N SER A 58 3.57 21.03 25.94
CA SER A 58 3.79 20.95 27.39
C SER A 58 4.35 19.57 27.77
N ASP A 59 5.12 19.50 28.86
CA ASP A 59 5.71 18.22 29.31
C ASP A 59 4.64 17.15 29.53
N GLN A 60 3.49 17.52 30.10
CA GLN A 60 2.37 16.61 30.34
C GLN A 60 1.72 16.11 29.04
N SER A 61 1.48 17.01 28.07
CA SER A 61 0.93 16.61 26.77
C SER A 61 1.90 15.73 25.99
N MET A 62 3.21 15.98 26.13
CA MET A 62 4.25 15.14 25.54
C MET A 62 4.38 13.77 26.17
N GLU A 63 4.36 13.68 27.49
CA GLU A 63 4.36 12.40 28.19
C GLU A 63 3.19 11.52 27.73
N LYS A 64 1.98 12.07 27.72
CA LYS A 64 0.79 11.36 27.25
C LYS A 64 0.86 10.94 25.78
N PHE A 65 1.43 11.77 24.92
CA PHE A 65 1.63 11.42 23.51
C PHE A 65 2.63 10.26 23.36
N LEU A 66 3.75 10.32 24.07
CA LEU A 66 4.80 9.30 24.00
C LEU A 66 4.33 7.95 24.58
N GLU A 67 3.48 7.95 25.61
CA GLU A 67 2.83 6.74 26.13
C GLU A 67 2.02 6.00 25.05
N LEU A 68 1.46 6.72 24.08
CA LEU A 68 0.73 6.14 22.95
C LEU A 68 1.65 5.85 21.75
N ALA A 69 2.63 6.71 21.50
CA ALA A 69 3.55 6.60 20.37
C ALA A 69 4.47 5.39 20.50
N GLN A 70 4.96 5.08 21.70
CA GLN A 70 5.90 3.99 21.91
C GLN A 70 5.30 2.61 21.54
N PRO A 71 4.12 2.21 22.05
CA PRO A 71 3.49 0.95 21.63
C PRO A 71 3.17 0.93 20.12
N ALA A 72 2.79 2.07 19.54
CA ALA A 72 2.55 2.18 18.11
C ALA A 72 3.82 1.93 17.29
N ASP A 73 4.96 2.49 17.72
CA ASP A 73 6.27 2.28 17.10
C ASP A 73 6.69 0.80 17.17
N GLU A 74 6.50 0.15 18.32
CA GLU A 74 6.77 -1.28 18.49
C GLU A 74 5.99 -2.15 17.48
N VAL A 75 4.69 -1.84 17.28
CA VAL A 75 3.86 -2.54 16.28
C VAL A 75 4.33 -2.28 14.85
N LEU A 76 4.73 -1.04 14.52
CA LEU A 76 5.22 -0.69 13.18
C LEU A 76 6.60 -1.32 12.90
N LEU A 77 7.46 -1.43 13.90
CA LEU A 77 8.73 -2.14 13.82
C LEU A 77 8.52 -3.64 13.60
N GLU A 78 7.57 -4.26 14.31
CA GLU A 78 7.17 -5.67 14.09
C GLU A 78 6.68 -5.86 12.65
N LEU A 79 5.80 -4.99 12.16
CA LEU A 79 5.32 -5.04 10.78
C LEU A 79 6.46 -4.93 9.76
N GLY A 80 7.36 -3.96 9.96
CA GLY A 80 8.52 -3.77 9.09
C GLY A 80 9.44 -5.00 9.07
N ALA A 81 9.68 -5.61 10.23
CA ALA A 81 10.47 -6.83 10.35
C ALA A 81 9.81 -8.01 9.62
N ASN A 82 8.49 -8.17 9.77
CA ASN A 82 7.71 -9.22 9.08
C ASN A 82 7.79 -9.04 7.55
N CYS A 83 7.58 -7.82 7.05
CA CYS A 83 7.76 -7.49 5.64
C CYS A 83 9.17 -7.80 5.15
N ALA A 84 10.19 -7.35 5.89
CA ALA A 84 11.59 -7.59 5.53
C ALA A 84 11.90 -9.08 5.48
N GLN A 85 11.42 -9.87 6.45
CA GLN A 85 11.62 -11.31 6.54
C GLN A 85 10.97 -12.06 5.37
N VAL A 86 9.68 -11.82 5.10
CA VAL A 86 8.95 -12.50 4.02
C VAL A 86 9.50 -12.12 2.65
N GLN A 87 10.00 -10.89 2.50
CA GLN A 87 10.54 -10.38 1.25
C GLN A 87 12.07 -10.52 1.14
N GLN A 88 12.76 -11.22 2.05
CA GLN A 88 14.24 -11.33 2.02
C GLN A 88 14.78 -11.82 0.66
N GLN A 89 14.04 -12.70 0.00
CA GLN A 89 14.42 -13.27 -1.29
C GLN A 89 13.89 -12.48 -2.48
N SER A 90 12.94 -11.56 -2.25
CA SER A 90 12.28 -10.81 -3.30
C SER A 90 12.50 -9.31 -3.13
N HIS A 91 13.13 -8.67 -4.11
CA HIS A 91 13.25 -7.21 -4.13
C HIS A 91 11.92 -6.50 -4.46
N THR A 92 10.76 -7.15 -4.30
CA THR A 92 9.42 -6.62 -4.64
C THR A 92 9.22 -5.22 -4.04
N LEU A 93 9.45 -5.06 -2.73
CA LEU A 93 9.13 -3.83 -2.01
C LEU A 93 9.88 -2.61 -2.57
N SER A 94 11.08 -2.81 -3.11
CA SER A 94 11.87 -1.74 -3.73
C SER A 94 11.27 -1.21 -5.04
N TYR A 95 10.32 -1.93 -5.63
CA TYR A 95 9.78 -1.63 -6.95
C TYR A 95 8.25 -1.47 -6.98
N ILE A 96 7.53 -1.47 -5.85
CA ILE A 96 6.05 -1.33 -5.82
C ILE A 96 5.54 0.11 -5.71
N GLY A 97 6.44 1.11 -5.76
CA GLY A 97 6.05 2.52 -5.67
C GLY A 97 5.20 3.00 -6.84
N THR A 98 4.45 4.09 -6.63
CA THR A 98 3.52 4.68 -7.61
C THR A 98 4.16 4.97 -8.97
N VAL A 99 5.42 5.42 -9.00
CA VAL A 99 6.17 5.67 -10.25
C VAL A 99 6.23 4.40 -11.11
N ALA A 100 6.41 3.24 -10.49
CA ALA A 100 6.48 1.98 -11.19
C ALA A 100 5.09 1.55 -11.69
N THR A 101 4.02 1.79 -10.91
CA THR A 101 2.63 1.60 -11.36
C THR A 101 2.25 2.49 -12.55
N VAL A 102 2.76 3.74 -12.62
CA VAL A 102 2.56 4.60 -13.79
C VAL A 102 3.25 4.04 -15.03
N LYS A 103 4.46 3.49 -14.88
CA LYS A 103 5.15 2.80 -15.99
C LYS A 103 4.36 1.57 -16.46
N ASP A 104 3.77 0.81 -15.53
CA ASP A 104 2.90 -0.31 -15.88
C ASP A 104 1.66 0.15 -16.65
N MET A 105 1.06 1.29 -16.26
CA MET A 105 -0.08 1.87 -16.98
C MET A 105 0.28 2.24 -18.43
N ILE A 106 1.48 2.78 -18.67
CA ILE A 106 1.99 3.09 -20.02
C ILE A 106 2.17 1.78 -20.81
N ALA A 107 2.78 0.77 -20.21
CA ALA A 107 2.96 -0.54 -20.87
C ALA A 107 1.63 -1.20 -21.22
N ILE A 108 0.64 -1.15 -20.32
CA ILE A 108 -0.74 -1.62 -20.59
C ILE A 108 -1.35 -0.84 -21.74
N HIS A 109 -1.14 0.48 -21.79
CA HIS A 109 -1.63 1.32 -22.87
C HIS A 109 -1.07 0.92 -24.24
N GLU A 110 0.24 0.75 -24.32
CA GLU A 110 0.92 0.31 -25.54
C GLU A 110 0.46 -1.10 -25.95
N ALA A 111 0.36 -2.03 -25.00
CA ALA A 111 -0.08 -3.41 -25.24
C ALA A 111 -1.53 -3.51 -25.77
N ASN A 112 -2.38 -2.53 -25.43
CA ASN A 112 -3.75 -2.45 -25.94
C ASN A 112 -3.86 -1.66 -27.27
N GLY A 113 -2.74 -1.45 -27.98
CA GLY A 113 -2.72 -0.73 -29.25
C GLY A 113 -2.93 0.78 -29.07
N GLY A 114 -2.57 1.30 -27.91
CA GLY A 114 -2.68 2.71 -27.56
C GLY A 114 -1.86 3.60 -28.49
N THR A 115 -2.55 4.40 -29.30
CA THR A 115 -1.96 5.42 -30.19
C THR A 115 -2.35 6.85 -29.80
N LYS A 116 -3.21 6.98 -28.79
CA LYS A 116 -3.80 8.24 -28.31
C LYS A 116 -3.47 8.45 -26.84
N LYS A 117 -3.71 9.65 -26.30
CA LYS A 117 -3.50 9.92 -24.87
C LYS A 117 -4.33 8.96 -23.99
N VAL A 118 -3.75 8.57 -22.85
CA VAL A 118 -4.41 7.79 -21.81
C VAL A 118 -5.52 8.62 -21.16
N ASN A 119 -6.75 8.10 -21.11
CA ASN A 119 -7.80 8.65 -20.25
C ASN A 119 -7.84 7.83 -18.96
N PHE A 120 -7.47 8.45 -17.85
CA PHE A 120 -7.34 7.77 -16.56
C PHE A 120 -8.38 8.26 -15.57
N TRP A 121 -8.97 7.32 -14.83
CA TRP A 121 -9.82 7.59 -13.67
C TRP A 121 -9.28 6.80 -12.46
N GLY A 122 -8.90 7.53 -11.42
CA GLY A 122 -8.38 6.99 -10.17
C GLY A 122 -9.16 7.51 -8.96
N PHE A 123 -9.17 6.72 -7.90
CA PHE A 123 -9.78 7.02 -6.60
C PHE A 123 -8.69 6.89 -5.52
N LEU A 124 -8.86 7.65 -4.44
CA LEU A 124 -8.02 7.60 -3.23
C LEU A 124 -8.77 6.85 -2.14
#